data_AF-A0ABD3NE30-F1
#
_entry.id   AF-A0ABD3NE30-F1
#
_cell.length_a   1.000
_cell.length_b   1.000
_cell.length_c   1.000
_cell.angle_alpha   90.00
_cell.angle_beta   90.00
_cell.angle_gamma   90.00
#
_symmetry.space_group_name_H-M   'P 1'
#
loop_
_entity.id
_entity.type
_entity.pdbx_description
1 polymer ?
#
loop_
_entity_poly.entity_id
_entity_poly.type
_entity_poly.pdbx_seq_one_letter_code
_entity_poly.pdbx_strand_id
1 'polypeptide(L)'
;MNPNRFLALSLMALTTTPTTSALATCIIGTSCDSRDTGSAEEPCPDMCGMVFDPVIGCDGKIYSNKCVAHSYGTRVSRYCARFNDKGECVSFE
;
A
#
# COMPACT_ATOMS: atom_id res chain seq x y z
N MET A 1 -34.24 18.07 29.77
CA MET A 1 -33.13 19.04 29.69
C MET A 1 -31.87 18.28 29.25
N ASN A 2 -31.05 18.68 28.29
CA ASN A 2 -30.86 20.01 27.73
C ASN A 2 -31.36 20.11 26.26
N PRO A 3 -32.23 21.10 25.98
CA PRO A 3 -32.79 21.44 24.68
C PRO A 3 -31.90 22.38 23.84
N ASN A 4 -32.30 22.55 22.59
CA ASN A 4 -31.90 23.59 21.61
C ASN A 4 -30.67 23.27 20.75
N ARG A 5 -30.85 22.83 19.50
CA ARG A 5 -31.48 23.51 18.34
C ARG A 5 -30.49 24.45 17.63
N PHE A 6 -30.35 24.17 16.34
CA PHE A 6 -30.25 25.14 15.24
C PHE A 6 -29.24 26.27 15.41
N LEU A 7 -28.10 26.15 14.72
CA LEU A 7 -27.52 27.15 13.80
C LEU A 7 -26.02 26.86 13.61
N ALA A 8 -25.69 25.94 12.72
CA ALA A 8 -24.37 25.93 12.08
C ALA A 8 -24.52 25.30 10.70
N LEU A 9 -25.13 26.07 9.81
CA LEU A 9 -24.97 25.95 8.37
C LEU A 9 -23.50 26.31 8.08
N SER A 10 -22.55 25.40 8.33
CA SER A 10 -21.15 25.57 7.92
C SER A 10 -20.73 24.35 7.12
N LEU A 11 -20.66 24.57 5.81
CA LEU A 11 -19.96 23.78 4.79
C LEU A 11 -19.62 22.33 5.17
N MET A 12 -20.33 21.39 4.56
CA MET A 12 -19.75 20.19 3.96
C MET A 12 -18.46 19.67 4.64
N ALA A 13 -18.56 19.16 5.86
CA ALA A 13 -17.55 18.27 6.42
C ALA A 13 -17.68 16.89 5.74
N LEU A 14 -17.47 16.85 4.42
CA LEU A 14 -17.75 15.68 3.57
C LEU A 14 -16.52 15.11 2.87
N THR A 15 -15.29 15.45 3.28
CA THR A 15 -14.09 14.89 2.62
C THR A 15 -13.03 14.28 3.54
N THR A 16 -13.33 13.93 4.80
CA THR A 16 -12.34 13.24 5.66
C THR A 16 -12.65 11.77 5.97
N THR A 17 -13.55 11.15 5.21
CA THR A 17 -13.52 9.70 5.04
C THR A 17 -13.60 9.40 3.55
N PRO A 18 -12.63 8.68 2.95
CA PRO A 18 -12.79 8.15 1.60
C PRO A 18 -13.88 7.07 1.62
N THR A 19 -15.14 7.49 1.61
CA THR A 19 -16.27 6.59 1.40
C THR A 19 -16.50 6.42 -0.11
N THR A 20 -16.41 5.15 -0.52
CA THR A 20 -17.08 4.50 -1.66
C THR A 20 -16.54 4.73 -3.08
N SER A 21 -15.67 3.83 -3.54
CA SER A 21 -15.97 2.93 -4.70
C SER A 21 -14.94 1.79 -4.82
N ALA A 22 -15.30 0.59 -4.38
CA ALA A 22 -14.96 -0.75 -4.92
C ALA A 22 -13.54 -1.14 -5.42
N LEU A 23 -12.51 -0.31 -5.30
CA LEU A 23 -11.13 -0.67 -5.62
C LEU A 23 -10.40 -0.85 -4.30
N ALA A 24 -9.72 -1.99 -4.13
CA ALA A 24 -8.82 -2.19 -3.01
C ALA A 24 -7.72 -1.12 -3.12
N THR A 25 -7.83 -0.03 -2.38
CA THR A 25 -6.77 0.97 -2.27
C THR A 25 -5.74 0.43 -1.30
N CYS A 26 -4.52 0.16 -1.77
CA CYS A 26 -3.40 -0.10 -0.86
C CYS A 26 -2.74 1.23 -0.53
N ILE A 27 -2.40 1.39 0.74
CA ILE A 27 -1.55 2.46 1.23
C ILE A 27 -0.11 2.21 0.74
N ILE A 28 0.18 2.67 -0.48
CA ILE A 28 1.53 2.70 -1.02
C ILE A 28 2.16 4.08 -0.71
N GLY A 29 2.34 4.50 0.56
CA GLY A 29 3.28 5.58 0.99
C GLY A 29 4.83 5.37 0.94
N THR A 30 5.53 5.89 -0.06
CA THR A 30 6.99 6.07 -0.30
C THR A 30 8.12 5.16 0.29
N SER A 31 8.10 4.65 1.53
CA SER A 31 9.23 3.85 2.08
C SER A 31 8.81 2.85 3.17
N CYS A 32 9.66 1.85 3.46
CA CYS A 32 9.42 0.87 4.54
C CYS A 32 9.64 1.45 5.95
N ASP A 33 10.23 2.65 6.06
CA ASP A 33 10.72 3.22 7.33
C ASP A 33 9.90 4.42 7.82
N SER A 34 8.86 4.84 7.10
CA SER A 34 8.14 6.08 7.43
C SER A 34 6.95 5.87 8.38
N ARG A 35 7.04 6.51 9.55
CA ARG A 35 5.91 6.84 10.45
C ARG A 35 5.17 8.13 10.04
N ASP A 36 5.45 8.71 8.87
CA ASP A 36 4.89 9.99 8.46
C ASP A 36 3.92 9.89 7.27
N THR A 37 2.91 10.75 7.38
CA THR A 37 1.60 10.76 6.74
C THR A 37 1.62 11.16 5.27
N GLY A 38 1.97 10.21 4.40
CA GLY A 38 1.90 10.38 2.95
C GLY A 38 1.46 9.09 2.26
N SER A 39 0.27 8.59 2.57
CA SER A 39 -0.35 7.54 1.76
C SER A 39 -0.76 8.15 0.43
N ALA A 40 0.03 7.94 -0.62
CA ALA A 40 -0.54 7.97 -1.96
C ALA A 40 -1.57 6.85 -1.99
N GLU A 41 -2.86 7.20 -2.01
CA GLU A 41 -3.95 6.27 -2.27
C GLU A 41 -3.85 5.85 -3.74
N GLU A 42 -3.02 4.86 -4.00
CA GLU A 42 -2.90 4.24 -5.31
C GLU A 42 -3.83 3.00 -5.34
N PRO A 43 -4.57 2.79 -6.45
CA PRO A 43 -5.35 1.56 -6.60
C PRO A 43 -4.41 0.35 -6.65
N CYS A 44 -4.73 -0.71 -5.88
CA CYS A 44 -4.03 -1.97 -6.03
C CYS A 44 -4.21 -2.49 -7.45
N PRO A 45 -3.16 -3.04 -8.06
CA PRO A 45 -3.34 -3.78 -9.30
C PRO A 45 -4.12 -5.08 -9.02
N ASP A 46 -5.26 -5.26 -9.67
CA ASP A 46 -6.02 -6.52 -9.63
C ASP A 46 -5.43 -7.61 -10.54
N MET A 47 -4.67 -7.19 -11.56
CA MET A 47 -4.01 -8.09 -12.50
C MET A 47 -2.53 -7.74 -12.62
N CYS A 48 -1.69 -8.77 -12.51
CA CYS A 48 -0.25 -8.66 -12.67
C CYS A 48 0.22 -9.56 -13.81
N GLY A 49 1.17 -9.06 -14.60
CA GLY A 49 1.84 -9.88 -15.60
C GLY A 49 2.61 -11.03 -14.95
N MET A 50 2.86 -12.09 -15.72
CA MET A 50 3.65 -13.25 -15.29
C MET A 50 5.18 -13.00 -15.38
N VAL A 51 5.60 -11.73 -15.37
CA VAL A 51 7.03 -11.39 -15.36
C VAL A 51 7.61 -11.76 -14.01
N PHE A 52 8.68 -12.54 -14.01
CA PHE A 52 9.40 -12.90 -12.81
C PHE A 52 10.51 -11.89 -12.54
N ASP A 53 10.29 -11.04 -11.55
CA ASP A 53 11.20 -10.00 -11.08
C ASP A 53 11.12 -9.94 -9.54
N PRO A 54 11.74 -10.91 -8.84
CA PRO A 54 11.47 -11.16 -7.43
C PRO A 54 11.82 -9.94 -6.55
N VAL A 55 10.91 -9.61 -5.64
CA VAL A 55 11.04 -8.49 -4.71
C VAL A 55 10.75 -8.91 -3.29
N ILE A 56 11.39 -8.26 -2.32
CA ILE A 56 11.05 -8.39 -0.91
C ILE A 56 10.15 -7.22 -0.53
N GLY A 57 8.98 -7.52 0.03
CA GLY A 57 8.07 -6.52 0.57
C GLY A 57 8.53 -5.98 1.93
N CYS A 58 8.01 -4.83 2.34
CA CYS A 58 8.27 -4.29 3.68
C CYS A 58 7.74 -5.19 4.82
N ASP A 59 6.83 -6.11 4.48
CA ASP A 59 6.35 -7.20 5.34
C ASP A 59 7.33 -8.38 5.45
N GLY A 60 8.49 -8.31 4.80
CA GLY A 60 9.54 -9.33 4.84
C GLY A 60 9.27 -10.55 3.96
N LYS A 61 8.19 -10.56 3.17
CA LYS A 61 7.86 -11.65 2.25
C LYS A 61 8.45 -11.42 0.87
N ILE A 62 8.73 -12.50 0.17
CA ILE A 62 9.19 -12.48 -1.22
C ILE A 62 7.98 -12.60 -2.15
N TYR A 63 7.89 -11.70 -3.11
CA TYR A 63 6.85 -11.69 -4.14
C TYR A 63 7.48 -11.90 -5.52
N SER A 64 6.73 -12.53 -6.43
CA SER A 64 7.22 -12.85 -7.78
C SER A 64 7.53 -11.62 -8.63
N ASN A 65 6.85 -10.50 -8.36
CA ASN A 65 7.16 -9.19 -8.94
C ASN A 65 6.58 -8.03 -8.11
N LYS A 66 7.00 -6.80 -8.43
CA LYS A 66 6.52 -5.57 -7.79
C LYS A 66 4.99 -5.40 -7.85
N CYS A 67 4.36 -5.83 -8.94
CA CYS A 67 2.92 -5.71 -9.09
C CYS A 67 2.22 -6.62 -8.10
N VAL A 68 2.66 -7.87 -7.97
CA VAL A 68 2.13 -8.81 -7.00
C VAL A 68 2.33 -8.26 -5.58
N ALA A 69 3.51 -7.73 -5.24
CA ALA A 69 3.71 -7.07 -3.94
C ALA A 69 2.65 -5.99 -3.68
N HIS A 70 2.41 -5.12 -4.66
CA HIS A 70 1.41 -4.05 -4.56
C HIS A 70 -0.03 -4.59 -4.49
N SER A 71 -0.36 -5.68 -5.18
CA SER A 71 -1.70 -6.30 -5.10
C SER A 71 -1.97 -6.89 -3.72
N TYR A 72 -0.93 -7.35 -3.02
CA TYR A 72 -1.01 -7.78 -1.62
C TYR A 72 -1.02 -6.62 -0.62
N GLY A 73 -1.01 -5.39 -1.13
CA GLY A 73 -1.03 -4.20 -0.33
C GLY A 73 0.28 -3.95 0.43
N THR A 74 1.39 -4.50 -0.05
CA THR A 74 2.72 -4.26 0.49
C THR A 74 3.56 -3.50 -0.52
N ARG A 75 4.57 -2.79 -0.02
CA ARG A 75 5.53 -2.05 -0.85
C ARG A 75 6.81 -2.83 -0.99
N VAL A 76 7.51 -2.60 -2.09
CA VAL A 76 8.83 -3.18 -2.32
C VAL A 76 9.86 -2.51 -1.42
N SER A 77 10.51 -3.30 -0.59
CA SER A 77 11.68 -2.91 0.21
C SER A 77 12.94 -2.95 -0.64
N ARG A 78 13.24 -4.12 -1.23
CA ARG A 78 14.43 -4.35 -2.05
C ARG A 78 14.16 -5.36 -3.14
N TYR A 79 14.85 -5.20 -4.28
CA TYR A 79 14.83 -6.17 -5.36
C TYR A 79 15.74 -7.36 -5.02
N CYS A 80 15.32 -8.53 -5.46
CA CYS A 80 16.11 -9.73 -5.33
C CYS A 80 17.12 -9.83 -6.47
N ALA A 81 18.40 -9.86 -6.15
CA ALA A 81 19.45 -10.07 -7.15
C ALA A 81 19.56 -11.54 -7.54
N ARG A 82 19.50 -12.42 -6.53
CA ARG A 82 19.64 -13.88 -6.69
C ARG A 82 19.07 -14.61 -5.47
N PHE A 83 18.78 -15.89 -5.66
CA PHE A 83 18.49 -16.81 -4.55
C PHE A 83 19.76 -17.58 -4.19
N ASN A 84 19.97 -17.83 -2.90
CA ASN A 84 21.03 -18.72 -2.43
C ASN A 84 20.60 -20.20 -2.49
N ASP A 85 21.50 -21.11 -2.13
CA ASP A 85 21.23 -22.56 -2.13
C ASP A 85 20.14 -23.00 -1.14
N LYS A 86 19.76 -22.12 -0.20
CA LYS A 86 18.65 -22.32 0.75
C LYS A 86 17.33 -21.73 0.26
N GLY A 87 17.30 -21.10 -0.91
CA GLY A 87 16.12 -20.43 -1.46
C GLY A 87 15.83 -19.06 -0.83
N GLU A 88 16.78 -18.47 -0.12
CA GLU A 88 16.64 -17.14 0.47
C GLU A 88 17.04 -16.07 -0.54
N CYS A 89 16.31 -14.95 -0.52
CA CYS A 89 16.56 -13.85 -1.42
C CYS A 89 17.72 -12.95 -0.94
N VAL A 90 18.73 -12.82 -1.80
CA VAL A 90 19.91 -11.98 -1.58
C VAL A 90 19.77 -10.72 -2.45
N SER A 91 19.87 -9.53 -1.84
CA SER A 91 19.85 -8.25 -2.56
C SER A 91 21.24 -7.88 -3.08
N PHE A 92 21.29 -6.91 -4.00
CA PHE A 92 22.53 -6.21 -4.31
C PHE A 92 22.95 -5.43 -3.05
N GLU A 93 24.10 -5.77 -2.48
CA GLU A 93 24.83 -4.89 -1.55
C GLU A 93 25.59 -3.82 -2.34
#